data_AF-A0AAU3BZN4-F1
#
_entry.id   AF-A0AAU3BZN4-F1
#
_cell.length_a   1.000
_cell.length_b   1.000
_cell.length_c   1.000
_cell.angle_alpha   90.00
_cell.angle_beta   90.00
_cell.angle_gamma   90.00
#
_symmetry.space_group_name_H-M   'P 1'
#
loop_
_entity.id
_entity.type
_entity.pdbx_description
1 polymer ?
#
loop_
_entity_poly.entity_id
_entity_poly.type
_entity_poly.pdbx_seq_one_letter_code
_entity_poly.pdbx_strand_id
1 'polypeptide(L)'
;MSDELVSWLEQQLDVDERIVQAIEDEEQHWDPGDKNLGSAVIGAEYGAAVVVGPYDHLDWSVRQYIAEHDPARVLREIDAKRRILAEHALNGWVCDTCDNGEVDQTFPCPTLRLLALPYADRPGYREEWRP
;
A
#
# COMPACT_ATOMS: atom_id res chain seq x y z
N MET A 1 -8.48 14.35 -18.30
CA MET A 1 -7.44 15.26 -17.79
C MET A 1 -7.53 15.41 -16.27
N SER A 2 -8.65 15.87 -15.66
CA SER A 2 -8.70 16.09 -14.20
C SER A 2 -8.56 14.80 -13.37
N ASP A 3 -9.02 13.66 -13.87
CA ASP A 3 -9.07 12.39 -13.09
C ASP A 3 -7.94 11.38 -13.38
N GLU A 4 -6.88 11.83 -14.05
CA GLU A 4 -5.78 10.93 -14.46
C GLU A 4 -4.94 10.42 -13.30
N LEU A 5 -4.75 11.23 -12.25
CA LEU A 5 -4.08 10.80 -11.02
C LEU A 5 -4.87 9.68 -10.32
N VAL A 6 -6.20 9.85 -10.19
CA VAL A 6 -7.05 8.86 -9.50
C VAL A 6 -7.05 7.56 -10.27
N SER A 7 -7.33 7.60 -11.58
CA SER A 7 -7.33 6.40 -12.41
C SER A 7 -5.98 5.67 -12.38
N TRP A 8 -4.87 6.41 -12.37
CA TRP A 8 -3.55 5.81 -12.24
C TRP A 8 -3.31 5.21 -10.84
N LEU A 9 -3.73 5.88 -9.78
CA LEU A 9 -3.58 5.40 -8.41
C LEU A 9 -4.43 4.16 -8.13
N GLU A 10 -5.67 4.11 -8.63
CA GLU A 10 -6.51 2.91 -8.60
C GLU A 10 -5.81 1.71 -9.26
N GLN A 11 -5.20 1.91 -10.43
CA GLN A 11 -4.42 0.87 -11.09
C GLN A 11 -3.22 0.41 -10.25
N GLN A 12 -2.54 1.30 -9.52
CA GLN A 12 -1.45 0.91 -8.63
C GLN A 12 -1.96 0.05 -7.47
N LEU A 13 -3.09 0.42 -6.87
CA LEU A 13 -3.72 -0.34 -5.79
C LEU A 13 -4.17 -1.73 -6.28
N ASP A 14 -4.71 -1.83 -7.49
CA ASP A 14 -5.09 -3.12 -8.09
C ASP A 14 -3.89 -4.02 -8.38
N VAL A 15 -2.76 -3.44 -8.78
CA VAL A 15 -1.50 -4.19 -8.94
C VAL A 15 -1.02 -4.71 -7.60
N ASP A 16 -1.01 -3.88 -6.57
CA ASP A 16 -0.56 -4.26 -5.23
C ASP A 16 -1.45 -5.35 -4.63
N GLU A 17 -2.77 -5.18 -4.74
CA GLU A 17 -3.74 -6.17 -4.28
C GLU A 17 -3.56 -7.51 -4.99
N ARG A 18 -3.36 -7.50 -6.32
CA ARG A 18 -3.13 -8.73 -7.09
C ARG A 18 -1.86 -9.45 -6.66
N ILE A 19 -0.79 -8.71 -6.34
CA ILE A 19 0.47 -9.29 -5.84
C ILE A 19 0.21 -9.98 -4.49
N VAL A 20 -0.53 -9.34 -3.60
CA VAL A 20 -0.86 -9.90 -2.28
C VAL A 20 -1.78 -11.12 -2.39
N GLN A 21 -2.82 -11.05 -3.23
CA GLN A 21 -3.78 -12.15 -3.45
C GLN A 21 -3.14 -13.38 -4.12
N ALA A 22 -1.98 -13.22 -4.78
CA ALA A 22 -1.26 -14.32 -5.40
C ALA A 22 -0.44 -15.17 -4.39
N ILE A 23 -0.37 -14.76 -3.12
CA ILE A 23 0.31 -15.53 -2.07
C ILE A 23 -0.59 -16.72 -1.72
N GLU A 24 -0.12 -17.94 -2.00
CA GLU A 24 -0.84 -19.21 -1.78
C GLU A 24 -0.98 -19.62 -0.29
N ASP A 25 -0.77 -18.69 0.64
CA ASP A 25 -0.87 -18.92 2.09
C ASP A 25 -2.27 -18.54 2.57
N GLU A 26 -3.03 -19.49 3.11
CA GLU A 26 -4.41 -19.27 3.58
C GLU A 26 -4.44 -18.27 4.76
N GLU A 27 -3.34 -18.16 5.50
CA GLU A 27 -3.12 -17.12 6.51
C GLU A 27 -2.06 -16.10 6.05
N GLN A 28 -2.55 -14.93 5.66
CA GLN A 28 -1.76 -13.75 5.31
C GLN A 28 -1.03 -13.09 6.51
N HIS A 29 -0.83 -13.84 7.59
CA HIS A 29 -0.18 -13.40 8.82
C HIS A 29 1.21 -14.01 8.96
N TRP A 30 2.20 -13.14 9.18
CA TRP A 30 3.60 -13.52 9.26
C TRP A 30 4.13 -13.33 10.68
N ASP A 31 4.90 -14.31 11.17
CA ASP A 31 5.55 -14.30 12.48
C ASP A 31 7.08 -14.13 12.31
N PRO A 32 7.73 -13.21 13.05
CA PRO A 32 9.19 -13.04 12.98
C PRO A 32 9.98 -14.23 13.57
N GLY A 33 9.30 -15.23 14.14
CA GLY A 33 9.86 -16.38 14.82
C GLY A 33 10.50 -16.03 16.16
N ASP A 34 11.19 -16.99 16.76
CA ASP A 34 11.95 -16.74 17.98
C ASP A 34 13.19 -15.88 17.68
N LYS A 35 13.44 -14.86 18.51
CA LYS A 35 14.59 -13.97 18.33
C LYS A 35 15.94 -14.68 18.43
N ASN A 36 16.07 -15.64 19.34
CA ASN A 36 17.30 -16.34 19.66
C ASN A 36 17.46 -17.66 18.90
N LEU A 37 16.35 -18.26 18.47
CA LEU A 37 16.33 -19.59 17.84
C LEU A 37 15.86 -19.58 16.38
N GLY A 38 15.13 -18.54 15.97
CA GLY A 38 14.63 -18.39 14.60
C GLY A 38 15.64 -17.67 13.70
N SER A 39 15.54 -17.95 12.41
CA SER A 39 16.40 -17.36 11.39
C SER A 39 15.66 -16.95 10.12
N ALA A 40 14.32 -17.07 10.13
CA ALA A 40 13.41 -16.79 9.04
C ALA A 40 12.14 -16.11 9.57
N VAL A 41 11.38 -15.47 8.67
CA VAL A 41 9.96 -15.15 8.91
C VAL A 41 9.16 -16.40 8.55
N ILE A 42 8.18 -16.75 9.37
CA ILE A 42 7.37 -17.97 9.20
C ILE A 42 5.90 -17.63 8.97
N GLY A 43 5.23 -18.43 8.14
CA GLY A 43 3.78 -18.41 7.98
C GLY A 43 3.09 -19.05 9.19
N ALA A 44 1.93 -18.50 9.56
CA ALA A 44 1.23 -18.84 10.80
C ALA A 44 0.68 -20.28 10.86
N GLU A 45 0.27 -20.85 9.73
CA GLU A 45 -0.47 -22.13 9.70
C GLU A 45 0.43 -23.37 9.92
N TYR A 46 1.67 -23.34 9.39
CA TYR A 46 2.57 -24.50 9.42
C TYR A 46 3.97 -24.22 9.96
N GLY A 47 4.27 -22.97 10.34
CA GLY A 47 5.63 -22.56 10.73
C GLY A 47 6.64 -22.68 9.59
N ALA A 48 6.16 -22.74 8.34
CA ALA A 48 7.01 -22.80 7.16
C ALA A 48 7.70 -21.45 6.94
N ALA A 49 8.96 -21.46 6.56
CA ALA A 49 9.70 -20.23 6.26
C ALA A 49 9.14 -19.58 4.98
N VAL A 50 8.66 -18.33 5.11
CA VAL A 50 8.18 -17.50 3.99
C VAL A 50 9.25 -16.51 3.51
N VAL A 51 10.17 -16.11 4.40
CA VAL A 51 11.34 -15.28 4.06
C VAL A 51 12.58 -15.78 4.79
N VAL A 52 13.64 -16.04 4.02
CA VAL A 52 14.96 -16.45 4.52
C VAL A 52 16.04 -15.45 4.09
N GLY A 53 17.06 -15.28 4.92
CA GLY A 53 18.23 -14.47 4.58
C GLY A 53 19.39 -15.31 4.01
N PRO A 54 20.51 -14.67 3.65
CA PRO A 54 21.71 -15.39 3.22
C PRO A 54 22.17 -16.41 4.25
N TYR A 55 22.54 -17.61 3.81
CA TYR A 55 22.94 -18.73 4.68
C TYR A 55 21.89 -19.07 5.74
N ASP A 56 20.61 -18.94 5.38
CA ASP A 56 19.46 -19.16 6.25
C ASP A 56 19.45 -18.27 7.50
N HIS A 57 20.08 -17.10 7.44
CA HIS A 57 20.09 -16.14 8.54
C HIS A 57 19.51 -14.78 8.15
N LEU A 58 18.36 -14.46 8.75
CA LEU A 58 17.74 -13.14 8.67
C LEU A 58 17.82 -12.43 10.04
N ASP A 59 18.38 -11.23 10.05
CA ASP A 59 18.50 -10.40 11.25
C ASP A 59 17.15 -10.19 11.92
N TRP A 60 17.15 -10.17 13.26
CA TRP A 60 15.92 -10.02 14.05
C TRP A 60 15.12 -8.76 13.68
N SER A 61 15.79 -7.62 13.51
CA SER A 61 15.13 -6.36 13.14
C SER A 61 14.47 -6.44 11.77
N VAL A 62 15.07 -7.16 10.82
CA VAL A 62 14.52 -7.38 9.47
C VAL A 62 13.30 -8.29 9.55
N ARG A 63 13.38 -9.38 10.35
CA ARG A 63 12.24 -10.28 10.60
C ARG A 63 11.06 -9.54 11.20
N GLN A 64 11.28 -8.71 12.22
CA GLN A 64 10.23 -7.89 12.82
C GLN A 64 9.61 -6.94 11.80
N TYR A 65 10.44 -6.25 11.02
CA TYR A 65 9.93 -5.31 10.01
C TYR A 65 9.03 -6.02 8.99
N ILE A 66 9.46 -7.18 8.48
CA ILE A 66 8.69 -7.94 7.49
C ILE A 66 7.37 -8.46 8.07
N ALA A 67 7.41 -9.07 9.26
CA ALA A 67 6.21 -9.57 9.92
C ALA A 67 5.20 -8.45 10.25
N GLU A 68 5.69 -7.26 10.62
CA GLU A 68 4.85 -6.09 10.87
C GLU A 68 4.20 -5.52 9.59
N HIS A 69 4.75 -5.83 8.41
CA HIS A 69 4.25 -5.42 7.10
C HIS A 69 3.72 -6.63 6.31
N ASP A 70 3.01 -7.53 7.02
CA ASP A 70 2.44 -8.74 6.46
C ASP A 70 1.39 -8.47 5.35
N PRO A 71 1.12 -9.46 4.49
CA PRO A 71 0.11 -9.36 3.44
C PRO A 71 -1.27 -8.90 3.95
N ALA A 72 -1.70 -9.36 5.12
CA ALA A 72 -2.99 -8.99 5.70
C ALA A 72 -3.07 -7.50 6.02
N ARG A 73 -1.99 -6.90 6.54
CA ARG A 73 -1.88 -5.45 6.75
C ARG A 73 -1.92 -4.70 5.44
N VAL A 74 -1.19 -5.14 4.42
CA VAL A 74 -1.16 -4.47 3.12
C VAL A 74 -2.57 -4.37 2.52
N LEU A 75 -3.39 -5.43 2.61
CA LEU A 75 -4.79 -5.37 2.17
C LEU A 75 -5.62 -4.34 2.94
N ARG A 76 -5.44 -4.23 4.27
CA ARG A 76 -6.11 -3.21 5.08
C ARG A 76 -5.70 -1.80 4.68
N GLU A 77 -4.43 -1.58 4.35
CA GLU A 77 -3.94 -0.29 3.86
C GLU A 77 -4.50 0.03 2.47
N ILE A 78 -4.62 -0.94 1.57
CA ILE A 78 -5.25 -0.77 0.25
C ILE A 78 -6.72 -0.41 0.40
N ASP A 79 -7.48 -1.11 1.24
CA ASP A 79 -8.89 -0.79 1.54
C ASP A 79 -9.03 0.64 2.08
N ALA A 80 -8.17 1.05 3.02
CA ALA A 80 -8.15 2.41 3.54
C ALA A 80 -7.89 3.45 2.43
N LYS A 81 -6.89 3.22 1.56
CA LYS A 81 -6.58 4.10 0.43
C LYS A 81 -7.74 4.20 -0.57
N ARG A 82 -8.43 3.10 -0.86
CA ARG A 82 -9.63 3.08 -1.72
C ARG A 82 -10.78 3.89 -1.12
N ARG A 83 -10.99 3.83 0.20
CA ARG A 83 -12.00 4.66 0.88
C ARG A 83 -11.66 6.14 0.82
N ILE A 84 -10.39 6.49 1.02
CA ILE A 84 -9.92 7.89 0.87
C ILE A 84 -10.16 8.37 -0.57
N LEU A 85 -9.85 7.55 -1.59
CA LEU A 85 -10.15 7.90 -2.99
C LEU A 85 -11.65 8.16 -3.22
N ALA A 86 -12.51 7.31 -2.68
CA ALA A 86 -13.96 7.46 -2.79
C ALA A 86 -14.48 8.72 -2.08
N GLU A 87 -13.96 9.05 -0.90
CA GLU A 87 -14.31 10.29 -0.17
C GLU A 87 -13.83 11.53 -0.95
N HIS A 88 -12.66 11.44 -1.60
CA HIS A 88 -12.09 12.53 -2.38
C HIS A 88 -12.46 12.49 -3.87
N ALA A 89 -13.60 11.91 -4.22
CA ALA A 89 -14.08 11.82 -5.60
C ALA A 89 -14.35 13.20 -6.21
N LEU A 90 -14.22 13.29 -7.54
CA LEU A 90 -14.52 14.49 -8.31
C LEU A 90 -16.04 14.72 -8.37
N ASN A 91 -16.51 15.84 -7.83
CA ASN A 91 -17.90 16.31 -7.94
C ASN A 91 -17.96 17.55 -8.85
N GLY A 92 -18.21 17.30 -10.15
CA GLY A 92 -18.11 18.33 -11.18
C GLY A 92 -16.66 18.70 -11.49
N TRP A 93 -16.12 19.72 -10.80
CA TRP A 93 -14.77 20.24 -11.02
C TRP A 93 -13.88 20.23 -9.76
N VAL A 94 -14.47 19.98 -8.60
CA VAL A 94 -13.81 20.04 -7.29
C VAL A 94 -13.90 18.69 -6.59
N CYS A 95 -13.09 18.50 -5.56
CA CYS A 95 -13.13 17.31 -4.72
C CYS A 95 -14.31 17.41 -3.74
N ASP A 96 -15.17 16.39 -3.67
CA ASP A 96 -16.39 16.39 -2.85
C ASP A 96 -16.12 16.68 -1.37
N THR A 97 -15.15 15.96 -0.78
CA THR A 97 -14.77 16.16 0.64
C THR A 97 -14.04 17.49 0.90
N CYS A 98 -13.37 18.07 -0.10
CA CYS A 98 -12.62 19.30 0.10
C CYS A 98 -13.45 20.55 -0.16
N ASP A 99 -14.56 20.45 -0.91
CA ASP A 99 -15.36 21.59 -1.33
C ASP A 99 -15.86 22.39 -0.12
N ASN A 100 -15.36 23.64 -0.03
CA ASN A 100 -15.72 24.60 0.99
C ASN A 100 -16.46 25.82 0.40
N GLY A 101 -16.85 25.76 -0.88
CA GLY A 101 -17.46 26.86 -1.63
C GLY A 101 -16.48 27.87 -2.22
N GLU A 102 -15.16 27.64 -2.10
CA GLU A 102 -14.13 28.48 -2.73
C GLU A 102 -13.85 28.06 -4.18
N VAL A 103 -13.72 29.06 -5.06
CA VAL A 103 -13.56 28.88 -6.52
C VAL A 103 -12.20 28.34 -6.97
N ASP A 104 -11.18 28.35 -6.10
CA ASP A 104 -9.80 27.99 -6.46
C ASP A 104 -9.40 26.55 -6.09
N GLN A 105 -10.37 25.69 -5.77
CA GLN A 105 -10.09 24.29 -5.51
C GLN A 105 -9.74 23.53 -6.79
N THR A 106 -8.45 23.29 -7.00
CA THR A 106 -7.97 22.51 -8.14
C THR A 106 -7.98 21.03 -7.81
N PHE A 107 -8.74 20.24 -8.57
CA PHE A 107 -8.64 18.78 -8.56
C PHE A 107 -7.48 18.31 -9.45
N PRO A 108 -6.70 17.27 -9.07
CA PRO A 108 -6.77 16.49 -7.82
C PRO A 108 -6.36 17.29 -6.58
N CYS A 109 -7.04 17.07 -5.47
CA CYS A 109 -6.75 17.79 -4.23
C CYS A 109 -5.39 17.37 -3.60
N PRO A 110 -4.82 18.17 -2.69
CA PRO A 110 -3.53 17.86 -2.05
C PRO A 110 -3.50 16.49 -1.36
N THR A 111 -4.63 16.04 -0.79
CA THR A 111 -4.72 14.71 -0.15
C THR A 111 -4.45 13.59 -1.14
N LEU A 112 -5.04 13.64 -2.34
CA LEU A 112 -4.81 12.64 -3.39
C LEU A 112 -3.36 12.66 -3.90
N ARG A 113 -2.76 13.85 -4.02
CA ARG A 113 -1.33 13.99 -4.38
C ARG A 113 -0.42 13.37 -3.33
N LEU A 114 -0.70 13.59 -2.04
CA LEU A 114 0.03 12.97 -0.94
C LEU A 114 -0.15 11.44 -0.92
N LEU A 115 -1.35 10.95 -1.23
CA LEU A 115 -1.65 9.52 -1.32
C LEU A 115 -0.85 8.82 -2.43
N ALA A 116 -0.50 9.56 -3.49
CA ALA A 116 0.29 9.07 -4.61
C ALA A 116 1.82 9.10 -4.36
N LEU A 117 2.30 9.84 -3.36
CA LEU A 117 3.75 9.98 -3.09
C LEU A 117 4.50 8.66 -2.89
N PRO A 118 3.97 7.62 -2.20
CA PRO A 118 4.64 6.33 -2.07
C PRO A 118 4.89 5.63 -3.42
N TYR A 119 4.20 6.06 -4.47
CA TYR A 119 4.26 5.51 -5.81
C TYR A 119 5.11 6.35 -6.76
N ALA A 120 5.80 7.40 -6.29
CA ALA A 120 6.54 8.34 -7.13
C ALA A 120 7.63 7.69 -8.00
N ASP A 121 8.20 6.57 -7.54
CA ASP A 121 9.22 5.81 -8.28
C ASP A 121 8.63 4.80 -9.29
N ARG A 122 7.30 4.70 -9.39
CA ARG A 122 6.64 3.76 -10.31
C ARG A 122 6.51 4.34 -11.72
N PRO A 123 6.68 3.51 -12.78
CA PRO A 123 6.41 3.92 -14.14
C PRO A 123 5.01 4.52 -14.32
N GLY A 124 4.92 5.64 -15.03
CA GLY A 124 3.67 6.35 -15.28
C GLY A 124 3.30 7.40 -14.22
N TYR A 125 4.03 7.48 -13.09
CA TYR A 125 3.94 8.64 -12.22
C TYR A 125 4.39 9.91 -12.97
N ARG A 126 3.67 11.02 -12.76
CA ARG A 126 4.00 12.32 -13.37
C ARG A 126 4.41 13.32 -12.30
N GLU A 127 5.48 14.07 -12.56
CA GLU A 127 5.98 15.08 -11.61
C GLU A 127 4.95 16.18 -11.32
N GLU A 128 4.03 16.46 -12.23
CA GLU A 128 2.90 17.39 -12.02
C GLU A 128 1.92 16.94 -10.91
N TRP A 129 1.98 15.66 -10.50
CA TRP A 129 1.19 15.13 -9.39
C TRP A 129 1.89 15.29 -8.04
N ARG A 130 3.18 15.63 -8.00
CA ARG A 130 3.92 15.87 -6.77
C ARG A 130 3.34 17.13 -6.08
N PRO A 131 3.07 17.09 -4.75
CA PRO A 131 2.59 18.24 -4.00
C PRO A 131 3.54 19.44 -4.01
#